data_AF-A0A974DYT4-F1
#
_entry.id   AF-A0A974DYT4-F1
#
_cell.length_a   1.000
_cell.length_b   1.000
_cell.length_c   1.000
_cell.angle_alpha   90.00
_cell.angle_beta   90.00
_cell.angle_gamma   90.00
#
_symmetry.space_group_name_H-M   'P 1'
#
loop_
_entity.id
_entity.type
_entity.pdbx_description
1 polymer ?
#
loop_
_entity_poly.entity_id
_entity_poly.type
_entity_poly.pdbx_seq_one_letter_code
_entity_poly.pdbx_strand_id
1 'polypeptide(L)' 'IRKTFDPATSYTVVGLKPNTEYLFRLAAHSSHGLGASTLDIKEKTMQS' A
#
# COMPACT_ATOMS: atom_id res chain seq x y z
N ILE A 1 2.92 8.78 -2.36
CA ILE A 1 1.45 9.00 -2.21
C ILE A 1 1.03 8.29 -0.93
N ARG A 2 0.31 8.95 -0.02
CA ARG A 2 -0.29 8.30 1.16
C ARG A 2 -1.81 8.28 0.95
N LYS A 3 -2.43 7.12 1.13
CA LYS A 3 -3.88 6.93 1.01
C LYS A 3 -4.39 6.32 2.32
N THR A 4 -5.49 6.87 2.82
CA THR A 4 -6.24 6.34 3.95
C THR A 4 -7.59 5.90 3.42
N PHE A 5 -8.05 4.74 3.87
CA PHE A 5 -9.30 4.10 3.47
C PHE A 5 -9.94 3.46 4.71
N ASP A 6 -11.21 3.10 4.61
CA ASP A 6 -11.91 2.39 5.68
C ASP A 6 -11.23 1.05 6.01
N PRO A 7 -11.39 0.51 7.23
CA PRO A 7 -10.76 -0.74 7.61
C PRO A 7 -11.11 -1.87 6.63
N ALA A 8 -10.11 -2.36 5.91
CA ALA A 8 -10.24 -3.42 4.93
C ALA A 8 -9.00 -4.34 4.98
N THR A 9 -9.19 -5.60 4.59
CA THR A 9 -8.11 -6.59 4.50
C THR A 9 -7.46 -6.63 3.12
N SER A 10 -8.04 -5.96 2.13
CA SER A 10 -7.51 -5.87 0.76
C SER A 10 -7.73 -4.48 0.17
N TYR A 11 -6.82 -4.07 -0.71
CA TYR A 11 -6.90 -2.80 -1.44
C TYR A 11 -6.20 -2.93 -2.79
N THR A 12 -6.85 -2.46 -3.86
CA THR A 12 -6.29 -2.47 -5.21
C THR A 12 -5.67 -1.11 -5.53
N VAL A 13 -4.37 -1.11 -5.80
CA VAL A 13 -3.65 0.09 -6.26
C VAL A 13 -3.73 0.16 -7.79
N VAL A 14 -4.34 1.21 -8.31
CA VAL A 14 -4.50 1.45 -9.76
C VAL A 14 -3.61 2.61 -10.23
N GLY A 15 -3.38 2.69 -11.54
CA GLY A 15 -2.59 3.77 -12.16
C GLY A 15 -1.07 3.63 -11.96
N LEU A 16 -0.59 2.42 -11.70
CA LEU A 16 0.85 2.13 -11.64
C LEU A 16 1.43 2.01 -13.06
N LYS A 17 2.68 2.43 -13.23
CA LYS A 17 3.40 2.27 -14.50
C LYS A 17 3.72 0.79 -14.72
N PRO A 18 3.58 0.25 -15.95
CA PRO A 18 3.93 -1.14 -16.24
C PRO A 18 5.43 -1.36 -16.08
N ASN A 19 5.82 -2.63 -15.86
CA ASN A 19 7.20 -3.06 -15.67
C ASN A 19 8.02 -2.21 -14.64
N THR A 20 7.34 -1.63 -13.65
CA THR A 20 7.95 -0.75 -12.65
C THR A 20 7.88 -1.39 -11.26
N GLU A 21 8.99 -1.33 -10.52
CA GLU A 21 9.05 -1.79 -9.13
C GLU A 21 8.50 -0.71 -8.19
N TYR A 22 7.64 -1.13 -7.27
CA TYR A 22 7.04 -0.28 -6.25
C TYR A 22 7.28 -0.87 -4.86
N LEU A 23 7.42 0.01 -3.88
CA LEU A 23 7.50 -0.31 -2.46
C LEU A 23 6.20 0.06 -1.78
N PHE A 24 5.58 -0.90 -1.10
CA PHE A 24 4.33 -0.71 -0.37
C PHE A 24 4.57 -0.84 1.14
N ARG A 25 3.94 0.06 1.90
CA ARG A 25 3.85 -0.02 3.36
C ARG A 25 2.44 0.29 3.79
N LEU A 26 1.96 -0.47 4.78
CA LEU A 26 0.63 -0.33 5.36
C LEU A 26 0.75 -0.13 6.87
N ALA A 27 -0.02 0.79 7.43
CA ALA A 27 -0.16 0.98 8.88
C ALA A 27 -1.63 1.16 9.21
N ALA A 28 -2.09 0.53 10.29
CA ALA A 28 -3.44 0.73 10.79
C ALA A 28 -3.56 2.11 11.46
N HIS A 29 -4.70 2.78 11.30
CA HIS A 29 -5.00 4.02 12.02
C HIS A 29 -6.20 3.78 12.94
N SER A 30 -6.04 4.11 14.22
CA SER A 30 -7.08 4.00 15.24
C SER A 30 -7.37 5.38 15.86
N SER A 31 -8.37 5.46 16.74
CA SER A 31 -8.62 6.68 17.52
C SER A 31 -7.42 7.11 18.38
N HIS A 32 -6.54 6.19 18.73
CA HIS A 32 -5.31 6.44 19.50
C HIS A 32 -4.12 6.84 18.61
N GLY A 33 -4.27 6.79 17.28
CA GLY A 33 -3.24 7.17 16.31
C GLY A 33 -2.83 6.03 15.36
N LEU A 34 -1.70 6.24 14.67
CA LEU A 34 -1.09 5.28 13.75
C LEU A 34 -0.43 4.12 14.52
N GLY A 35 -0.80 2.90 14.17
CA GLY A 35 -0.13 1.68 14.61
C GLY A 35 1.18 1.43 13.85
N ALA A 36 1.83 0.32 14.17
CA ALA A 36 3.05 -0.10 13.49
C ALA A 36 2.80 -0.30 11.98
N SER A 37 3.77 0.11 11.17
CA SER A 37 3.76 -0.19 9.74
C SER A 37 4.27 -1.60 9.46
N THR A 38 3.80 -2.19 8.38
CA THR A 38 4.46 -3.36 7.77
C THR A 38 5.88 -3.02 7.33
N LEU A 39 6.68 -4.06 7.07
CA LEU A 39 7.93 -3.93 6.33
C LEU A 39 7.65 -3.43 4.90
N ASP A 40 8.69 -2.96 4.21
CA ASP A 40 8.61 -2.61 2.80
C ASP A 40 8.34 -3.87 1.96
N ILE A 41 7.18 -3.92 1.36
CA ILE A 41 6.78 -4.98 0.43
C ILE A 41 7.16 -4.53 -0.97
N LYS A 42 8.00 -5.31 -1.66
CA LYS A 42 8.45 -5.00 -3.01
C LYS A 42 7.63 -5.78 -4.03
N GLU A 43 6.97 -5.08 -4.93
CA GLU A 43 6.23 -5.72 -6.02
C GLU A 43 6.50 -5.02 -7.34
N LYS A 44 6.59 -5.82 -8.41
CA LYS A 44 6.76 -5.32 -9.77
C LYS A 44 5.47 -5.49 -10.55
N THR A 45 4.98 -4.42 -11.13
CA THR A 45 3.83 -4.49 -12.04
C THR A 45 4.18 -5.32 -13.28
N MET A 46 3.22 -6.08 -13.78
CA MET A 46 3.36 -6.79 -15.05
C MET A 46 3.71 -5.83 -16.21
N GLN A 47 4.39 -6.37 -17.21
CA GLN A 47 4.53 -5.74 -18.52
C GLN A 47 3.26 -6.08 -19.32
N SER A 48 2.54 -5.06 -19.81
CA SER A 48 1.34 -5.22 -20.63
C SER A 48 1.65 -5.80 -22.00
#